data_AF-W6TVR5-F1
#
_entry.id   AF-W6TVR5-F1
#
_cell.length_a   1.000
_cell.length_b   1.000
_cell.length_c   1.000
_cell.angle_alpha   90.00
_cell.angle_beta   90.00
_cell.angle_gamma   90.00
#
_symmetry.space_group_name_H-M   'P 1'
#
loop_
_entity.id
_entity.type
_entity.pdbx_description
1 polymer ?
#
loop_
_entity_poly.entity_id
_entity_poly.type
_entity_poly.pdbx_seq_one_letter_code
_entity_poly.pdbx_strand_id
1 'polypeptide(L)'
;MFKYGVDRYGCVFSSKNIKSHHNVGGLPDKINLNLLEPLRNLFKDEVIQLGVQLGLEEEVFYRHPFPGPGLAIRIIGEITKDKIDILQGADHIFIEELFDK
;
A
#
# COMPACT_ATOMS: atom_id res chain seq x y z
N MET A 1 8.20 -22.91 -15.62
CA MET A 1 9.66 -22.95 -15.89
C MET A 1 10.26 -21.66 -15.35
N PHE A 2 10.67 -21.68 -14.08
CA PHE A 2 11.21 -20.50 -13.38
C PHE A 2 12.64 -20.26 -13.85
N LYS A 3 12.92 -19.10 -14.45
CA LYS A 3 14.29 -18.67 -14.70
C LYS A 3 14.84 -18.09 -13.40
N TYR A 4 15.68 -18.86 -12.72
CA TYR A 4 16.54 -18.37 -11.64
C TYR A 4 17.64 -17.51 -12.28
N GLY A 5 17.58 -16.20 -12.09
CA GLY A 5 18.70 -15.29 -12.33
C GLY A 5 19.42 -15.05 -11.02
N VAL A 6 20.68 -15.47 -10.92
CA VAL A 6 21.59 -15.15 -9.82
C VAL A 6 22.35 -13.90 -10.24
N ASP A 7 22.28 -12.82 -9.46
CA ASP A 7 23.16 -11.67 -9.65
C ASP A 7 24.56 -11.97 -9.07
N ARG A 8 25.57 -11.21 -9.52
CA ARG A 8 27.01 -11.47 -9.25
C ARG A 8 27.43 -11.38 -7.76
N TYR A 9 26.48 -11.19 -6.84
CA TYR A 9 26.70 -11.12 -5.40
C TYR A 9 26.12 -12.30 -4.62
N GLY A 10 25.56 -13.32 -5.30
CA GLY A 10 25.17 -14.57 -4.63
C GLY A 10 24.06 -14.43 -3.59
N CYS A 11 23.24 -13.37 -3.69
CA CYS A 11 22.15 -13.14 -2.77
C CYS A 11 20.88 -13.85 -3.29
N VAL A 12 20.47 -14.93 -2.60
CA VAL A 12 19.17 -15.56 -2.84
C VAL A 12 18.10 -14.68 -2.21
N PHE A 13 17.41 -13.87 -3.02
CA PHE A 13 16.17 -13.25 -2.57
C PHE A 13 15.12 -14.35 -2.33
N SER A 14 14.94 -14.75 -1.07
CA SER A 14 13.75 -15.47 -0.65
C SER A 14 12.55 -14.60 -1.03
N SER A 15 11.71 -15.09 -1.93
CA SER A 15 10.47 -14.42 -2.34
C SER A 15 9.60 -14.23 -1.10
N LYS A 16 9.74 -13.07 -0.45
CA LYS A 16 8.81 -12.61 0.58
C LYS A 16 7.42 -12.74 -0.01
N ASN A 17 6.60 -13.58 0.62
CA ASN A 17 5.23 -13.90 0.25
C ASN A 17 4.57 -12.73 -0.48
N ILE A 18 4.38 -12.89 -1.79
CA ILE A 18 3.61 -11.95 -2.60
C ILE A 18 2.20 -11.97 -1.99
N LYS A 19 1.83 -10.92 -1.26
CA LYS A 19 0.48 -10.78 -0.72
C LYS A 19 -0.44 -10.53 -1.90
N SER A 20 -1.10 -11.57 -2.40
CA SER A 20 -2.23 -11.42 -3.31
C SER A 20 -3.45 -10.94 -2.52
N HIS A 21 -3.45 -9.65 -2.15
CA HIS A 21 -4.64 -9.02 -1.58
C HIS A 21 -5.56 -8.63 -2.73
N HIS A 22 -6.41 -9.56 -3.14
CA HIS A 22 -7.54 -9.24 -4.01
C HIS A 22 -8.58 -8.50 -3.16
N ASN A 23 -8.68 -7.20 -3.34
CA ASN A 23 -9.70 -6.37 -2.68
C ASN A 23 -11.06 -6.44 -3.40
N VAL A 24 -11.30 -7.43 -4.26
CA VAL A 24 -12.59 -7.64 -4.95
C VAL A 24 -13.58 -8.38 -4.04
N GLY A 25 -13.66 -7.97 -2.77
CA GLY A 25 -14.65 -8.45 -1.83
C GLY A 25 -15.72 -7.39 -1.64
N GLY A 26 -16.73 -7.35 -2.51
CA GLY A 26 -17.91 -6.49 -2.27
C GLY A 26 -18.51 -5.75 -3.47
N LEU A 27 -18.21 -6.13 -4.71
CA LEU A 27 -19.01 -5.62 -5.83
C LEU A 27 -20.41 -6.25 -5.75
N PRO A 28 -21.52 -5.49 -5.79
CA PRO A 28 -22.87 -6.05 -5.87
C PRO A 28 -23.00 -7.06 -7.01
N ASP A 29 -23.87 -8.06 -6.84
CA ASP A 29 -24.07 -9.20 -7.76
C ASP A 29 -24.32 -8.80 -9.23
N LYS A 30 -24.69 -7.54 -9.49
CA LYS A 30 -24.94 -6.98 -10.83
C LYS A 30 -24.06 -5.76 -11.12
N ILE A 31 -22.74 -5.92 -11.03
CA ILE A 31 -21.80 -4.96 -11.62
C ILE A 31 -21.13 -5.63 -12.83
N ASN A 32 -21.49 -5.15 -14.02
CA ASN A 32 -20.99 -5.68 -15.30
C ASN A 32 -19.66 -5.00 -15.69
N LEU A 33 -18.66 -5.07 -14.82
CA LEU A 33 -17.33 -4.49 -15.05
C LEU A 33 -16.30 -5.57 -15.32
N ASN A 34 -15.39 -5.31 -16.26
CA ASN A 34 -14.22 -6.15 -16.50
C ASN A 34 -13.06 -5.67 -15.62
N LEU A 35 -12.36 -6.62 -14.98
CA LEU A 35 -11.17 -6.33 -14.19
C LEU A 35 -9.97 -6.05 -15.10
N LEU A 36 -9.32 -4.90 -14.92
CA LEU A 36 -8.10 -4.51 -15.61
C LEU A 36 -7.00 -4.21 -14.57
N GLU A 37 -5.96 -5.05 -14.52
CA GLU A 37 -4.83 -4.93 -13.58
C GLU A 37 -3.50 -4.74 -14.35
N PRO A 38 -3.23 -3.55 -14.93
CA PRO A 38 -2.09 -3.35 -15.83
C PRO A 38 -0.73 -3.47 -15.10
N LEU A 39 -0.73 -3.30 -13.78
CA LEU A 39 0.46 -3.33 -12.94
C LEU A 39 0.69 -4.70 -12.26
N ARG A 40 -0.07 -5.74 -12.64
CA ARG A 40 -0.06 -7.06 -11.96
C ARG A 40 1.32 -7.75 -11.92
N ASN A 41 2.15 -7.49 -12.92
CA ASN A 41 3.47 -8.10 -13.05
C ASN A 41 4.61 -7.19 -12.58
N LEU A 42 4.29 -6.02 -12.01
CA LEU A 42 5.28 -5.06 -11.52
C LEU A 42 5.44 -5.17 -10.01
N PHE A 43 6.68 -5.07 -9.54
CA PHE A 43 6.99 -4.86 -8.12
C PHE A 43 6.80 -3.39 -7.72
N LYS A 44 6.81 -3.12 -6.41
CA LYS A 44 6.50 -1.77 -5.89
C LYS A 44 7.52 -0.73 -6.33
N ASP A 45 8.80 -1.08 -6.36
CA ASP A 45 9.88 -0.24 -6.89
C ASP A 45 9.71 0.07 -8.38
N GLU A 46 9.31 -0.92 -9.19
CA GLU A 46 9.02 -0.73 -10.62
C GLU A 46 7.81 0.20 -10.84
N VAL A 47 6.76 0.07 -10.02
CA VAL A 47 5.60 0.97 -10.05
C VAL A 47 5.99 2.40 -9.68
N ILE A 48 6.90 2.59 -8.73
CA ILE A 48 7.40 3.92 -8.34
C ILE A 48 8.16 4.56 -9.49
N GLN A 49 9.09 3.83 -10.12
CA GLN A 49 9.87 4.34 -11.27
C GLN A 49 8.96 4.73 -12.44
N LEU A 50 7.97 3.90 -12.76
CA LEU A 50 6.97 4.21 -13.78
C LEU A 50 6.22 5.49 -13.42
N GLY A 51 5.83 5.65 -12.16
CA GLY A 51 5.13 6.84 -11.68
C GLY A 51 5.93 8.13 -11.82
N VAL A 52 7.22 8.10 -11.49
CA VAL A 52 8.14 9.24 -11.67
C VAL A 52 8.26 9.60 -13.16
N GLN A 53 8.39 8.60 -14.05
CA GLN A 53 8.43 8.83 -15.50
C GLN A 53 7.13 9.43 -16.05
N LEU A 54 5.99 9.14 -15.42
CA LEU A 54 4.69 9.72 -15.74
C LEU A 54 4.48 11.12 -15.15
N GLY A 55 5.46 11.65 -14.40
CA GLY A 55 5.40 12.99 -13.80
C GLY A 55 4.60 13.08 -12.50
N LEU A 56 4.41 11.95 -11.79
CA LEU A 56 3.81 11.95 -10.46
C LEU A 56 4.84 12.42 -9.42
N GLU A 57 4.36 13.18 -8.43
CA GLU A 57 5.20 13.69 -7.33
C GLU A 57 5.78 12.54 -6.50
N GLU A 58 7.07 12.64 -6.18
CA GLU A 58 7.79 11.62 -5.43
C GLU A 58 7.19 11.35 -4.05
N GLU A 59 6.67 12.39 -3.39
CA GLU A 59 6.06 12.31 -2.07
C GLU A 59 4.97 11.24 -2.00
N VAL A 60 4.17 11.08 -3.07
CA VAL A 60 3.08 10.10 -3.13
C VAL A 60 3.59 8.66 -2.97
N PHE A 61 4.77 8.37 -3.50
CA PHE A 61 5.38 7.03 -3.50
C PHE A 61 6.06 6.68 -2.18
N TYR A 62 6.62 7.68 -1.50
CA TYR A 62 7.35 7.49 -0.25
C TYR A 62 6.47 7.58 1.00
N ARG A 63 5.17 7.87 0.85
CA ARG A 63 4.22 7.75 1.96
C ARG A 63 4.19 6.35 2.54
N HIS A 64 4.08 6.29 3.86
CA HIS A 64 3.86 5.02 4.56
C HIS A 64 2.57 4.35 4.07
N PRO A 65 2.56 3.01 3.91
CA PRO A 65 1.36 2.30 3.50
C PRO A 65 0.26 2.49 4.55
N PHE A 66 -0.94 2.84 4.09
CA PHE A 66 -2.11 2.99 4.94
C PHE A 66 -3.06 1.78 4.74
N PRO A 67 -3.60 1.19 5.82
CA PRO A 67 -4.45 0.00 5.73
C PRO A 67 -5.80 0.32 5.06
N GLY A 68 -6.38 -0.65 4.34
CA GLY A 68 -7.69 -0.50 3.68
C GLY A 68 -8.84 -0.11 4.63
N PRO A 69 -8.99 -0.77 5.80
CA PRO A 69 -9.94 -0.34 6.83
C PRO A 69 -9.62 1.02 7.49
N GLY A 70 -8.47 1.62 7.17
CA GLY A 70 -8.04 2.92 7.68
C GLY A 70 -7.85 2.98 9.20
N LEU A 71 -8.35 4.04 9.81
CA LEU A 71 -8.22 4.28 11.26
C LEU A 71 -9.01 3.29 12.11
N ALA A 72 -9.99 2.58 11.53
CA ALA A 72 -10.84 1.63 12.24
C ALA A 72 -10.03 0.56 12.98
N ILE A 73 -8.99 0.01 12.35
CA ILE A 73 -8.15 -1.04 12.96
C ILE A 73 -7.21 -0.50 14.04
N ARG A 74 -7.09 0.81 14.17
CA ARG A 74 -6.26 1.48 15.18
C ARG A 74 -7.07 1.88 16.42
N ILE A 75 -8.40 1.82 16.36
CA ILE A 75 -9.28 2.09 17.49
C ILE A 75 -9.62 0.77 18.18
N ILE A 76 -9.29 0.66 19.46
CA ILE A 76 -9.62 -0.51 20.27
C ILE A 76 -11.08 -0.39 20.72
N GLY A 77 -11.89 -1.40 20.36
CA GLY A 77 -13.30 -1.47 20.71
C GLY A 77 -14.20 -0.71 19.73
N GLU A 78 -15.33 -0.19 20.23
CA GLU A 78 -16.31 0.51 19.39
C GLU A 78 -15.71 1.75 18.70
N ILE A 79 -16.02 1.89 17.42
CA ILE A 79 -15.60 2.99 16.56
C ILE A 79 -16.64 4.10 16.69
N THR A 80 -16.29 5.18 17.39
CA THR A 80 -17.13 6.37 17.55
C THR A 80 -16.45 7.58 16.92
N LYS A 81 -17.24 8.59 16.55
CA LYS A 81 -16.71 9.84 15.97
C LYS A 81 -15.66 10.49 16.86
N ASP A 82 -15.94 10.61 18.15
CA ASP A 82 -15.03 11.24 19.12
C ASP A 82 -13.67 10.53 19.18
N LYS A 83 -13.64 9.20 19.11
CA LYS A 83 -12.39 8.43 19.09
C LYS A 83 -11.62 8.62 17.79
N ILE A 84 -12.32 8.74 16.66
CA ILE A 84 -11.69 9.02 15.37
C ILE A 84 -11.04 10.40 15.41
N ASP A 85 -11.75 11.42 15.91
CA ASP A 85 -11.24 12.80 15.97
C ASP A 85 -9.97 12.88 16.85
N ILE A 86 -9.97 12.21 18.01
CA ILE A 86 -8.79 12.12 18.89
C ILE A 86 -7.62 11.42 18.18
N LEU A 87 -7.89 10.28 17.54
CA LEU A 87 -6.86 9.51 16.85
C LEU A 87 -6.26 10.27 15.67
N GLN A 88 -7.07 11.03 14.92
CA GLN A 88 -6.59 11.88 13.83
C GLN A 88 -5.65 12.96 14.34
N GLY A 89 -6.00 13.63 15.44
CA GLY A 89 -5.11 14.63 16.06
C GLY A 89 -3.79 14.01 16.53
N ALA A 90 -3.85 12.84 17.18
CA ALA A 90 -2.66 12.14 17.63
C ALA A 90 -1.77 11.64 16.46
N ASP A 91 -2.36 11.10 15.40
CA ASP A 91 -1.64 10.62 14.21
C ASP A 91 -0.98 11.79 13.46
N HIS A 92 -1.67 12.93 13.36
CA HIS A 92 -1.12 14.14 12.74
C HIS A 92 0.14 14.62 13.46
N ILE A 93 0.06 14.82 14.78
CA ILE A 93 1.21 15.24 15.60
C ILE A 93 2.35 14.21 15.48
N PHE A 94 2.03 12.92 15.56
CA PHE A 94 3.05 11.87 15.47
C PHE A 94 3.78 11.87 14.11
N ILE A 95 3.05 12.08 13.01
CA ILE A 95 3.64 12.13 11.67
C ILE A 95 4.47 13.41 11.50
N GLU A 96 3.99 14.56 11.98
CA GLU A 96 4.76 15.81 11.98
C GLU A 96 6.08 15.62 12.71
N GLU A 97 6.06 15.13 13.95
CA GLU A 97 7.28 14.88 14.75
C GLU A 97 8.22 13.83 14.15
N LEU A 98 7.72 12.90 13.32
CA LEU A 98 8.55 11.90 12.65
C LEU A 98 9.36 12.51 11.50
N PHE A 99 8.82 13.53 10.84
CA PHE A 99 9.43 14.19 9.69
C PHE A 99 10.09 15.53 10.04
N ASP A 100 9.67 16.18 11.14
CA ASP A 100 10.32 17.34 11.71
C ASP A 100 11.67 16.93 12.31
N LYS A 101 12.74 17.47 11.72
CA LYS A 101 14.11 17.45 12.24
C LYS A 101 14.64 18.87 12.33
#